data_AF-A0A3D1SM59-F1
#
_entry.id   AF-A0A3D1SM59-F1
#
_cell.length_a   1.000
_cell.length_b   1.000
_cell.length_c   1.000
_cell.angle_alpha   90.00
_cell.angle_beta   90.00
_cell.angle_gamma   90.00
#
_symmetry.space_group_name_H-M   'P 1'
#
loop_
_entity.id
_entity.type
_entity.pdbx_description
1 polymer ?
#
loop_
_entity_poly.entity_id
_entity_poly.type
_entity_poly.pdbx_seq_one_letter_code
_entity_poly.pdbx_strand_id
1 'polypeptide(L)'
;RPPLWNEGNWHERLALPPRVQGTGMATEEARTFRIADTGLFMQYTGAVWQEFEEYLAAITDGGAELSQRTVTVKPLGSMPALQSIGQVCITHCFIHLGEIACLLGELGKQGLPI
;
A
#
# COMPACT_ATOMS: atom_id res chain seq x y z
N ARG A 1 -2.64 -2.83 -16.22
CA ARG A 1 -4.07 -2.85 -15.82
C ARG A 1 -4.35 -1.67 -14.91
N PRO A 2 -5.59 -1.18 -14.83
CA PRO A 2 -6.02 -0.31 -13.73
C PRO A 2 -5.72 -0.96 -12.36
N PRO A 3 -5.50 -0.18 -11.30
CA PRO A 3 -5.38 -0.72 -9.95
C PRO A 3 -6.67 -1.41 -9.49
N LEU A 4 -6.57 -2.50 -8.71
CA LEU A 4 -7.73 -3.17 -8.11
C LEU A 4 -8.68 -2.22 -7.40
N TRP A 5 -8.14 -1.19 -6.75
CA TRP A 5 -8.91 -0.12 -6.11
C TRP A 5 -9.98 0.48 -7.05
N ASN A 6 -9.58 0.76 -8.29
CA ASN A 6 -10.42 1.31 -9.33
C ASN A 6 -11.34 0.26 -9.96
N GLU A 7 -10.82 -0.92 -10.28
CA GLU A 7 -11.61 -1.98 -10.91
C GLU A 7 -12.77 -2.47 -10.02
N GLY A 8 -12.53 -2.53 -8.71
CA GLY A 8 -13.52 -3.01 -7.73
C GLY A 8 -14.37 -1.91 -7.08
N ASN A 9 -14.29 -0.65 -7.53
CA ASN A 9 -14.94 0.51 -6.92
C ASN A 9 -14.80 0.55 -5.38
N TRP A 10 -13.60 0.25 -4.87
CA TRP A 10 -13.39 0.02 -3.44
C TRP A 10 -13.64 1.26 -2.59
N HIS A 11 -13.48 2.45 -3.16
CA HIS A 11 -13.84 3.69 -2.49
C HIS A 11 -15.34 3.73 -2.12
N GLU A 12 -16.24 3.32 -3.02
CA GLU A 12 -17.68 3.26 -2.74
C GLU A 12 -17.99 2.15 -1.73
N ARG A 13 -17.41 0.96 -1.94
CA ARG A 13 -17.62 -0.21 -1.08
C ARG A 13 -17.22 0.05 0.38
N LEU A 14 -16.13 0.79 0.58
CA LEU A 14 -15.63 1.15 1.90
C LEU A 14 -16.16 2.51 2.39
N ALA A 15 -17.00 3.18 1.62
CA ALA A 15 -17.46 4.55 1.87
C ALA A 15 -16.31 5.54 2.15
N LEU A 16 -15.19 5.38 1.44
CA LEU A 16 -14.00 6.22 1.55
C LEU A 16 -13.96 7.29 0.44
N PRO A 17 -13.33 8.46 0.70
CA PRO A 17 -13.27 9.53 -0.29
C PRO A 17 -12.67 9.06 -1.63
N PRO A 18 -13.24 9.45 -2.79
CA PRO A 18 -12.76 9.09 -4.13
C PRO A 18 -11.51 9.88 -4.55
N ARG A 19 -10.60 10.14 -3.61
CA ARG A 19 -9.35 10.88 -3.82
C ARG A 19 -8.20 10.16 -3.16
N VAL A 20 -6.98 10.57 -3.51
CA VAL A 20 -5.76 10.06 -2.86
C VAL A 20 -5.86 10.31 -1.35
N GLN A 21 -5.62 9.25 -0.58
CA GLN A 21 -5.58 9.27 0.88
C GLN A 21 -4.12 9.04 1.32
N GLY A 22 -3.71 9.60 2.46
CA GLY A 22 -2.33 9.49 2.95
C GLY A 22 -1.43 10.65 2.51
N THR A 23 -0.51 10.44 1.57
CA THR A 23 0.50 11.44 1.20
C THR A 23 -0.13 12.77 0.77
N GLY A 24 0.18 13.85 1.52
CA GLY A 24 -0.37 15.19 1.28
C GLY A 24 -1.69 15.48 2.00
N MET A 25 -2.23 14.54 2.78
CA MET A 25 -3.39 14.75 3.64
C MET A 25 -3.01 15.64 4.85
N ALA A 26 -3.89 16.57 5.21
CA ALA A 26 -3.69 17.38 6.41
C ALA A 26 -3.80 16.51 7.68
N THR A 27 -3.00 16.82 8.70
CA THR A 27 -2.97 16.06 9.96
C THR A 27 -4.35 15.92 10.61
N GLU A 28 -5.12 17.00 10.66
CA GLU A 28 -6.48 16.98 11.23
C GLU A 28 -7.43 16.08 10.44
N GLU A 29 -7.30 16.07 9.11
CA GLU A 29 -8.07 15.16 8.26
C GLU A 29 -7.71 13.71 8.55
N ALA A 30 -6.40 13.37 8.58
CA ALA A 30 -5.92 12.03 8.88
C ALA A 30 -6.39 11.53 10.25
N ARG A 31 -6.43 12.41 11.26
CA ARG A 31 -6.94 12.10 12.63
C ARG A 31 -8.41 11.77 12.68
N THR A 32 -9.21 12.28 11.74
CA THR A 32 -10.65 12.00 11.63
C THR A 32 -10.97 10.83 10.71
N PHE A 33 -9.99 10.33 9.95
CA PHE A 33 -10.16 9.21 9.03
C PHE A 33 -10.52 7.92 9.79
N ARG A 34 -11.58 7.24 9.35
CA ARG A 34 -12.05 5.98 9.94
C ARG A 34 -12.38 5.00 8.84
N ILE A 35 -12.01 3.74 9.05
CA ILE A 35 -12.47 2.61 8.25
C ILE A 35 -13.63 1.99 9.03
N ALA A 36 -14.86 2.15 8.52
CA ALA A 36 -16.06 1.70 9.22
C ALA A 36 -16.20 0.16 9.22
N ASP A 37 -15.88 -0.47 8.09
CA ASP A 37 -15.90 -1.93 7.93
C ASP A 37 -14.48 -2.46 7.72
N THR A 38 -13.82 -2.81 8.83
CA THR A 38 -12.47 -3.37 8.80
C THR A 38 -12.43 -4.76 8.16
N GLY A 39 -13.51 -5.54 8.24
CA GLY A 39 -13.60 -6.86 7.62
C GLY A 39 -13.58 -6.76 6.09
N LEU A 40 -14.38 -5.86 5.53
CA LEU A 40 -14.38 -5.57 4.10
C LEU A 40 -13.05 -4.96 3.65
N PHE A 41 -12.44 -4.10 4.46
CA PHE A 41 -11.10 -3.58 4.17
C PHE A 41 -10.06 -4.70 4.11
N MET A 42 -10.13 -5.70 5.01
CA MET A 42 -9.24 -6.85 4.97
C MET A 42 -9.44 -7.76 3.76
N GLN A 43 -10.65 -7.80 3.17
CA GLN A 43 -10.86 -8.48 1.90
C GLN A 43 -10.14 -7.76 0.75
N TYR A 44 -10.17 -6.42 0.74
CA TYR A 44 -9.41 -5.64 -0.24
C TYR A 44 -7.90 -5.87 -0.11
N THR A 45 -7.36 -5.80 1.11
CA THR A 45 -5.92 -6.03 1.34
C THR A 45 -5.51 -7.44 0.94
N GLY A 46 -6.33 -8.45 1.24
CA GLY A 46 -6.11 -9.82 0.79
C GLY A 46 -6.08 -9.96 -0.74
N ALA A 47 -6.98 -9.31 -1.45
CA ALA A 47 -7.00 -9.31 -2.92
C ALA A 47 -5.76 -8.62 -3.52
N VAL A 48 -5.33 -7.49 -2.95
CA VAL A 48 -4.08 -6.81 -3.38
C VAL A 48 -2.86 -7.68 -3.12
N TRP A 49 -2.81 -8.38 -1.99
CA TRP A 49 -1.70 -9.26 -1.67
C TRP A 49 -1.62 -10.44 -2.64
N GLN A 50 -2.74 -11.11 -2.89
CA GLN A 50 -2.80 -12.21 -3.87
C GLN A 50 -2.35 -11.73 -5.25
N GLU A 51 -2.84 -10.58 -5.70
CA GLU A 51 -2.46 -10.01 -6.99
C GLU A 51 -0.95 -9.69 -7.08
N PHE A 52 -0.37 -9.19 -5.99
CA PHE A 52 1.05 -8.90 -5.90
C PHE A 52 1.91 -10.18 -5.94
N GLU A 53 1.51 -11.22 -5.20
CA GLU A 53 2.16 -12.53 -5.22
C GLU A 53 2.12 -13.16 -6.62
N GLU A 54 0.96 -13.14 -7.28
CA GLU A 54 0.79 -13.63 -8.66
C GLU A 54 1.68 -12.84 -9.64
N TYR A 55 1.77 -11.52 -9.48
CA TYR A 55 2.63 -10.68 -10.30
C TYR A 55 4.11 -11.03 -10.13
N LEU A 56 4.58 -11.21 -8.90
CA LEU A 56 5.98 -11.56 -8.62
C LEU A 56 6.31 -12.98 -9.11
N ALA A 57 5.41 -13.95 -8.90
CA ALA A 57 5.61 -15.33 -9.32
C ALA A 57 5.71 -15.47 -10.86
N ALA A 58 5.09 -14.56 -11.61
CA ALA A 58 5.17 -14.54 -13.07
C ALA A 58 6.51 -13.99 -13.62
N ILE A 59 7.38 -13.44 -12.77
CA ILE A 59 8.69 -12.92 -13.18
C ILE A 59 9.67 -14.09 -13.32
N THR A 60 10.05 -14.43 -14.55
CA THR A 60 10.93 -15.57 -14.84
C THR A 60 12.37 -15.18 -15.18
N ASP A 61 12.63 -13.90 -15.42
CA ASP A 61 13.91 -13.37 -15.92
C ASP A 61 14.81 -12.79 -14.81
N GLY A 62 14.47 -13.05 -13.55
CA GLY A 62 15.18 -12.48 -12.40
C GLY A 62 15.02 -10.95 -12.26
N GLY A 63 14.04 -10.34 -12.94
CA GLY A 63 13.77 -8.91 -12.88
C GLY A 63 14.58 -8.07 -13.88
N ALA A 64 15.21 -8.68 -14.88
CA ALA A 64 15.99 -7.97 -15.90
C ALA A 64 15.11 -6.96 -16.68
N GLU A 65 13.92 -7.34 -17.13
CA GLU A 65 12.96 -6.45 -17.78
C GLU A 65 12.51 -5.32 -16.83
N LEU A 66 12.26 -5.64 -15.55
CA LEU A 66 11.84 -4.65 -14.55
C LEU A 66 12.92 -3.61 -14.24
N SER A 67 14.19 -3.99 -14.36
CA SER A 67 15.31 -3.09 -14.18
C SER A 67 15.42 -2.04 -15.28
N GLN A 68 14.89 -2.33 -16.47
CA GLN A 68 14.91 -1.43 -17.63
C GLN A 68 13.60 -0.65 -17.78
N ARG A 69 12.47 -1.24 -17.35
CA ARG A 69 11.15 -0.62 -17.47
C ARG A 69 11.02 0.55 -16.51
N THR A 70 10.94 1.77 -17.03
CA THR A 70 10.69 2.97 -16.24
C THR A 70 9.21 3.13 -15.90
N VAL A 71 8.90 3.46 -14.66
CA VAL A 71 7.57 3.80 -14.16
C VAL A 71 7.60 5.14 -13.45
N THR A 72 6.50 5.88 -13.46
CA THR A 72 6.36 7.12 -12.70
C THR A 72 5.55 6.86 -11.43
N VAL A 73 6.15 7.10 -10.27
CA VAL A 73 5.50 7.07 -8.97
C VAL A 73 5.26 8.50 -8.53
N LYS A 74 4.01 8.90 -8.32
CA LYS A 74 3.72 10.24 -7.77
C LYS A 74 3.75 10.19 -6.24
N PRO A 75 4.39 11.14 -5.54
CA PRO A 75 5.11 12.32 -6.04
C PRO A 75 6.62 12.09 -6.31
N LEU A 76 7.12 10.86 -6.20
CA LEU A 76 8.56 10.53 -6.20
C LEU A 76 9.27 10.62 -7.56
N GLY A 77 8.54 10.74 -8.67
CA GLY A 77 9.10 10.84 -10.02
C GLY A 77 9.27 9.50 -10.73
N SER A 78 10.07 9.50 -11.79
CA SER A 78 10.30 8.32 -12.64
C SER A 78 11.49 7.49 -12.16
N MET A 79 11.35 6.17 -12.12
CA MET A 79 12.37 5.22 -11.69
C MET A 79 12.18 3.84 -12.34
N PRO A 80 13.19 2.95 -12.35
CA PRO A 80 12.99 1.55 -12.74
C PRO A 80 11.89 0.87 -11.92
N ALA A 81 11.12 0.00 -12.57
CA ALA A 81 10.04 -0.75 -11.91
C ALA A 81 10.58 -1.67 -10.80
N LEU A 82 11.77 -2.23 -10.99
CA LEU A 82 12.43 -3.02 -9.94
C LEU A 82 12.71 -2.17 -8.70
N GLN A 83 13.18 -0.94 -8.90
CA GLN A 83 13.41 0.01 -7.80
C GLN A 83 12.10 0.40 -7.13
N SER A 84 11.03 0.68 -7.88
CA SER A 84 9.75 1.05 -7.28
C SER A 84 9.15 -0.08 -6.43
N ILE A 85 9.26 -1.34 -6.86
CA ILE A 85 8.84 -2.48 -6.04
C ILE A 85 9.64 -2.53 -4.72
N GLY A 86 10.97 -2.49 -4.80
CA GLY A 86 11.82 -2.56 -3.60
C GLY A 86 11.58 -1.39 -2.65
N GLN A 87 11.56 -0.16 -3.16
CA GLN A 87 11.48 1.05 -2.34
C GLN A 87 10.05 1.37 -1.88
N VAL A 88 9.07 1.32 -2.78
CA VAL A 88 7.72 1.86 -2.55
C VAL A 88 6.73 0.77 -2.13
N CYS A 89 6.90 -0.47 -2.60
CA CYS A 89 6.00 -1.56 -2.20
C CYS A 89 6.54 -2.31 -0.97
N ILE A 90 7.84 -2.61 -0.92
CA ILE A 90 8.41 -3.42 0.16
C ILE A 90 8.87 -2.55 1.32
N THR A 91 9.89 -1.71 1.11
CA THR A 91 10.51 -0.92 2.20
C THR A 91 9.51 0.02 2.88
N HIS A 92 8.67 0.71 2.11
CA HIS A 92 7.63 1.59 2.66
C HIS A 92 6.62 0.84 3.55
N CYS A 93 6.23 -0.38 3.20
CA CYS A 93 5.36 -1.20 4.05
C CYS A 93 6.04 -1.55 5.39
N PHE A 94 7.36 -1.80 5.40
CA PHE A 94 8.10 -1.99 6.65
C PHE A 94 8.16 -0.72 7.52
N ILE A 95 8.20 0.47 6.91
CA ILE A 95 8.11 1.73 7.65
C ILE A 95 6.76 1.82 8.38
N HIS A 96 5.65 1.59 7.67
CA HIS A 96 4.32 1.59 8.29
C HIS A 96 4.17 0.54 9.39
N LEU A 97 4.77 -0.64 9.23
CA LEU A 97 4.80 -1.65 10.29
C LEU A 97 5.46 -1.11 11.56
N GLY A 98 6.59 -0.41 11.44
CA GLY A 98 7.26 0.26 12.57
C GLY A 98 6.42 1.37 13.21
N GLU A 99 5.76 2.20 12.40
CA GLU A 99 4.85 3.25 12.87
C GLU A 99 3.68 2.67 13.67
N ILE A 100 3.04 1.62 13.15
CA ILE A 100 1.94 0.93 13.82
C ILE A 100 2.43 0.33 15.14
N ALA A 101 3.61 -0.29 15.16
CA ALA A 101 4.19 -0.86 16.37
C ALA A 101 4.44 0.19 17.46
N CYS A 102 4.97 1.36 17.06
CA CYS A 102 5.16 2.50 17.96
C CYS A 102 3.82 2.97 18.55
N LEU A 103 2.80 3.15 17.71
CA LEU A 103 1.46 3.56 18.13
C LEU A 103 0.81 2.54 19.09
N LEU A 104 0.99 1.24 18.84
CA LEU A 104 0.53 0.21 19.76
C LEU A 104 1.20 0.32 21.13
N GLY A 105 2.52 0.56 21.16
CA GLY A 105 3.28 0.77 22.40
C GLY A 105 2.77 1.95 23.23
N GLU A 106 2.54 3.10 22.59
CA GLU A 106 1.95 4.28 23.25
C GLU A 106 0.54 4.03 23.81
N LEU A 107 -0.20 3.07 23.25
CA LEU A 107 -1.51 2.63 23.73
C LEU A 107 -1.44 1.51 24.78
N GLY A 108 -0.25 1.16 25.26
CA GLY A 108 -0.03 0.05 26.20
C GLY A 108 -0.33 -1.33 25.60
N LYS A 109 -0.38 -1.43 24.27
CA LYS A 109 -0.56 -2.69 23.53
C LYS A 109 0.80 -3.25 23.13
N GLN A 110 0.82 -4.53 22.81
CA GLN A 110 2.01 -5.16 22.24
C GLN A 110 2.27 -4.60 20.84
N GLY A 111 3.47 -4.05 20.64
CA GLY A 111 3.98 -3.64 19.32
C GLY A 111 4.51 -4.82 18.51
N LEU A 112 5.61 -4.59 17.78
CA LEU A 112 6.28 -5.64 17.02
C LEU A 112 6.71 -6.81 17.93
N PRO A 113 6.41 -8.08 17.58
CA PRO A 113 6.75 -9.27 18.37
C PRO A 113 8.14 -9.84 18.06
N ILE A 114 9.05 -9.03 17.49
CA ILE A 114 10.48 -9.40 17.37
C ILE A 114 11.19 -9.16 18.69
#